data_AF-A0A060CHE9-F1
#
_entry.id   AF-A0A060CHE9-F1
#
_cell.length_a   1.000
_cell.length_b   1.000
_cell.length_c   1.000
_cell.angle_alpha   90.00
_cell.angle_beta   90.00
_cell.angle_gamma   90.00
#
_symmetry.space_group_name_H-M   'P 1'
#
loop_
_entity.id
_entity.type
_entity.pdbx_description
1 polymer ?
#
loop_
_entity_poly.entity_id
_entity_poly.type
_entity_poly.pdbx_seq_one_letter_code
_entity_poly.pdbx_strand_id
1 'polypeptide(L)'
;MECIDSIVSSKINSCVEVIIVDDGSTDNITIHTLEKCMSLDNIVVERLQCNHGVQYARNIGIAKSNGKFLMTLDSDDKINNNIDGGSYIDEAVKVLETDDDVAFVHCYSEMFGEYSGMTISSYPLNESLIL
;
A
#
# COMPACT_ATOMS: atom_id res chain seq x y z
N MET A 1 -4.31 6.20 11.21
CA MET A 1 -5.47 5.90 10.36
C MET A 1 -5.31 6.43 8.93
N GLU A 2 -4.48 7.44 8.70
CA GLU A 2 -4.40 8.09 7.38
C GLU A 2 -4.07 7.15 6.21
N CYS A 3 -3.21 6.14 6.41
CA CYS A 3 -2.92 5.10 5.39
C CYS A 3 -4.21 4.36 4.96
N ILE A 4 -4.93 3.78 5.91
CA ILE A 4 -6.17 3.01 5.66
C ILE A 4 -7.26 3.93 5.12
N ASP A 5 -7.41 5.12 5.68
CA ASP A 5 -8.37 6.11 5.21
C ASP A 5 -8.09 6.48 3.75
N SER A 6 -6.82 6.58 3.34
CA SER A 6 -6.41 6.84 1.95
C SER A 6 -6.71 5.71 0.97
N ILE A 7 -7.14 4.53 1.46
CA ILE A 7 -7.64 3.43 0.62
C ILE A 7 -9.17 3.41 0.67
N VAL A 8 -9.75 3.42 1.86
CA VAL A 8 -11.19 3.20 2.09
C VAL A 8 -12.03 4.39 1.62
N SER A 9 -11.52 5.63 1.77
CA SER A 9 -12.25 6.83 1.34
C SER A 9 -12.09 7.16 -0.15
N SER A 10 -11.28 6.38 -0.85
CA SER A 10 -10.81 6.71 -2.19
C SER A 10 -11.73 6.17 -3.26
N LYS A 11 -11.86 6.95 -4.34
CA LYS A 11 -12.54 6.47 -5.54
C LYS A 11 -11.60 5.56 -6.32
N ILE A 12 -11.56 4.29 -5.92
CA ILE A 12 -10.86 3.23 -6.63
C ILE A 12 -11.89 2.50 -7.49
N ASN A 13 -11.70 2.51 -8.81
CA ASN A 13 -12.63 1.84 -9.73
C ASN A 13 -12.34 0.33 -9.83
N SER A 14 -11.10 -0.06 -9.54
CA SER A 14 -10.63 -1.45 -9.50
C SER A 14 -11.16 -2.19 -8.26
N CYS A 15 -11.35 -3.51 -8.38
CA CYS A 15 -11.68 -4.34 -7.23
C CYS A 15 -10.43 -4.54 -6.35
N VAL A 16 -10.49 -4.13 -5.08
CA VAL A 16 -9.34 -4.18 -4.16
C VAL A 16 -9.71 -4.93 -2.89
N GLU A 17 -8.92 -5.97 -2.58
CA GLU A 17 -8.81 -6.53 -1.23
C GLU A 17 -7.66 -5.85 -0.50
N VAL A 18 -7.81 -5.63 0.80
CA VAL A 18 -6.78 -5.03 1.64
C VAL A 18 -6.43 -6.01 2.75
N ILE A 19 -5.16 -6.39 2.84
CA ILE A 19 -4.66 -7.29 3.88
C ILE A 19 -3.73 -6.49 4.79
N ILE A 20 -4.17 -6.27 6.02
CA ILE A 20 -3.38 -5.60 7.05
C ILE A 20 -2.69 -6.68 7.88
N VAL A 21 -1.36 -6.67 7.90
CA VAL A 21 -0.58 -7.56 8.77
C VAL A 21 0.05 -6.75 9.88
N ASP A 22 -0.47 -6.91 11.10
CA ASP A 22 0.08 -6.32 12.32
C ASP A 22 1.22 -7.19 12.85
N ASP A 23 2.44 -6.66 12.81
CA ASP A 23 3.66 -7.34 13.27
C ASP A 23 3.85 -7.26 14.80
N GLY A 24 2.80 -7.59 15.53
CA GLY A 24 2.81 -7.66 16.99
C GLY A 24 2.76 -6.31 17.69
N SER A 25 1.97 -5.35 17.20
CA SER A 25 1.77 -4.07 17.89
C SER A 25 1.17 -4.25 19.28
N THR A 26 1.73 -3.54 20.25
CA THR A 26 1.29 -3.55 21.66
C THR A 26 0.57 -2.27 22.06
N ASP A 27 0.58 -1.24 21.22
CA ASP A 27 -0.07 0.02 21.55
C ASP A 27 -1.60 -0.10 21.37
N ASN A 28 -2.34 0.48 22.32
CA ASN A 28 -3.80 0.36 22.34
C ASN A 28 -4.48 1.09 21.17
N ILE A 29 -3.83 2.11 20.59
CA ILE A 29 -4.41 2.92 19.52
C ILE A 29 -4.47 2.09 18.25
N THR A 30 -3.36 1.45 17.90
CA THR A 30 -3.22 0.53 16.77
C THR A 30 -4.17 -0.65 16.94
N ILE A 31 -4.20 -1.29 18.12
CA ILE A 31 -5.13 -2.41 18.38
C ILE A 31 -6.59 -2.00 18.13
N HIS A 32 -7.02 -0.86 18.68
CA HIS A 32 -8.37 -0.35 18.48
C HIS A 32 -8.66 0.04 17.03
N THR A 33 -7.66 0.57 16.31
CA THR A 33 -7.79 0.85 14.87
C THR A 33 -7.98 -0.44 14.09
N LEU A 34 -7.19 -1.48 14.36
CA LEU A 34 -7.29 -2.78 13.70
C LEU A 34 -8.66 -3.42 13.94
N GLU A 35 -9.20 -3.34 15.16
CA GLU A 35 -10.54 -3.84 15.48
C GLU A 35 -11.64 -3.14 14.66
N LYS A 36 -11.52 -1.83 14.42
CA LYS A 36 -12.44 -1.11 13.52
C LYS A 36 -12.30 -1.58 12.08
N CYS A 37 -11.08 -1.80 11.62
CA CYS A 37 -10.81 -2.25 10.26
C CYS A 37 -11.40 -3.63 9.96
N MET A 38 -11.46 -4.52 10.96
CA MET A 38 -12.11 -5.83 10.83
C MET A 38 -13.61 -5.76 10.50
N SER A 39 -14.26 -4.62 10.73
CA SER A 39 -15.69 -4.42 10.37
C SER A 39 -15.91 -3.95 8.93
N LEU A 40 -14.85 -3.75 8.14
CA LEU A 40 -14.93 -3.31 6.76
C LEU A 40 -14.86 -4.51 5.82
N ASP A 41 -15.83 -4.61 4.90
CA ASP A 41 -16.07 -5.83 4.08
C ASP A 41 -14.88 -6.27 3.21
N ASN A 42 -14.00 -5.33 2.83
CA ASN A 42 -12.85 -5.58 1.95
C ASN A 42 -11.50 -5.59 2.68
N ILE A 43 -11.50 -5.59 4.02
CA ILE A 43 -10.28 -5.61 4.82
C ILE A 43 -10.17 -6.91 5.61
N VAL A 44 -9.04 -7.59 5.45
CA VAL A 44 -8.60 -8.72 6.27
C VAL A 44 -7.50 -8.23 7.19
N VAL A 45 -7.60 -8.52 8.49
CA VAL A 45 -6.58 -8.19 9.48
C VAL A 45 -5.95 -9.47 10.02
N GLU A 46 -4.64 -9.61 9.85
CA GLU A 46 -3.82 -10.67 10.44
C GLU A 46 -2.94 -10.08 11.53
N ARG A 47 -3.04 -10.60 12.76
CA ARG A 47 -2.18 -10.16 13.88
C ARG A 47 -1.16 -11.23 14.23
N LEU A 48 0.12 -10.88 14.18
CA LEU A 48 1.20 -11.75 14.60
C LEU A 48 1.39 -11.71 16.12
N GLN A 49 1.85 -12.83 16.69
CA GLN A 49 2.01 -12.95 18.14
C GLN A 49 3.10 -12.00 18.70
N CYS A 50 4.13 -11.72 17.91
CA CYS A 50 5.22 -10.82 18.25
C CYS A 50 5.82 -10.22 16.97
N ASN A 51 6.73 -9.26 17.14
CA ASN A 51 7.44 -8.61 16.04
C ASN A 51 8.47 -9.56 15.40
N HIS A 52 8.34 -9.77 14.10
CA HIS A 52 9.25 -10.56 13.25
C HIS A 52 9.96 -9.70 12.19
N GLY A 53 9.58 -8.44 12.05
CA GLY A 53 10.08 -7.49 11.07
C GLY A 53 9.16 -7.33 9.85
N VAL A 54 9.23 -6.15 9.22
CA VAL A 54 8.38 -5.74 8.09
C VAL A 54 8.37 -6.74 6.93
N GLN A 55 9.51 -7.36 6.62
CA GLN A 55 9.62 -8.32 5.52
C GLN A 55 8.83 -9.59 5.81
N TYR A 56 8.83 -10.05 7.07
CA TYR A 56 8.06 -11.21 7.48
C TYR A 56 6.57 -10.93 7.39
N ALA A 57 6.11 -9.80 7.96
CA ALA A 57 4.72 -9.36 7.87
C ALA A 57 4.24 -9.23 6.42
N ARG A 58 5.06 -8.62 5.55
CA ARG A 58 4.77 -8.48 4.12
C ARG A 58 4.60 -9.83 3.41
N ASN A 59 5.48 -10.80 3.71
CA ASN A 59 5.38 -12.15 3.13
C ASN A 59 4.10 -12.87 3.58
N ILE A 60 3.66 -12.68 4.82
CA ILE A 60 2.37 -13.21 5.30
C ILE A 60 1.20 -12.58 4.51
N GLY A 61 1.25 -11.27 4.28
CA GLY A 61 0.24 -10.56 3.48
C GLY A 61 0.17 -11.08 2.05
N ILE A 62 1.33 -11.22 1.38
CA ILE A 62 1.43 -11.78 0.04
C ILE A 62 0.86 -13.21 0.00
N ALA A 63 1.23 -14.07 0.96
CA ALA A 63 0.74 -15.45 0.99
C ALA A 63 -0.77 -15.58 1.21
N LYS A 64 -1.42 -14.57 1.81
CA LYS A 64 -2.88 -14.54 2.04
C LYS A 64 -3.67 -13.86 0.92
N SER A 65 -2.98 -13.22 -0.01
CA SER A 65 -3.61 -12.50 -1.13
C SER A 65 -4.19 -13.44 -2.19
N ASN A 66 -5.25 -12.99 -2.83
CA ASN A 66 -5.96 -13.65 -3.93
C ASN A 66 -6.02 -12.77 -5.20
N GLY A 67 -5.60 -11.51 -5.10
CA GLY A 67 -5.57 -10.57 -6.20
C GLY A 67 -4.66 -10.99 -7.35
N LYS A 68 -5.03 -10.59 -8.57
CA LYS A 68 -4.21 -10.77 -9.79
C LYS A 68 -2.89 -9.99 -9.71
N PHE A 69 -2.92 -8.83 -9.06
CA PHE A 69 -1.79 -7.93 -8.87
C PHE A 69 -1.56 -7.67 -7.39
N LEU A 70 -0.31 -7.36 -7.03
CA LEU A 70 0.09 -7.07 -5.65
C LEU A 70 0.68 -5.67 -5.56
N MET A 71 0.26 -4.95 -4.54
CA MET A 71 0.84 -3.68 -4.13
C MET A 71 1.08 -3.71 -2.63
N THR A 72 2.30 -3.36 -2.23
CA THR A 72 2.65 -3.20 -0.82
C THR A 72 2.55 -1.73 -0.46
N LEU A 73 1.94 -1.43 0.69
CA LEU A 73 1.81 -0.08 1.23
C LEU A 73 2.22 -0.10 2.69
N ASP A 74 3.16 0.76 3.08
CA ASP A 74 3.60 0.85 4.46
C ASP A 74 2.60 1.68 5.28
N SER A 75 2.52 1.42 6.59
CA SER A 75 1.46 1.98 7.46
C SER A 75 1.54 3.49 7.68
N ASP A 76 2.68 4.07 7.35
CA ASP A 76 3.00 5.50 7.37
C ASP A 76 2.88 6.17 6.00
N ASP A 77 2.57 5.42 4.94
CA ASP A 77 2.31 5.94 3.60
C ASP A 77 0.83 6.18 3.33
N LYS A 78 0.54 6.95 2.27
CA LYS A 78 -0.83 7.20 1.78
C LYS A 78 -0.87 7.09 0.27
N ILE A 79 -1.98 6.60 -0.25
CA ILE A 79 -2.23 6.60 -1.69
C ILE A 79 -2.68 8.00 -2.11
N ASN A 80 -2.10 8.51 -3.20
CA ASN A 80 -2.57 9.75 -3.80
C ASN A 80 -3.90 9.52 -4.52
N ASN A 81 -4.94 10.23 -4.04
CA ASN A 81 -6.31 10.14 -4.54
C ASN A 81 -6.73 11.36 -5.37
N ASN A 82 -5.80 12.28 -5.65
CA ASN A 82 -6.03 13.47 -6.47
C ASN A 82 -5.68 13.19 -7.94
N ILE A 83 -6.16 12.08 -8.48
CA ILE A 83 -5.96 11.70 -9.88
C ILE A 83 -7.30 11.83 -10.58
N ASP A 84 -7.35 12.63 -11.64
CA ASP A 84 -8.57 12.84 -12.41
C ASP A 84 -9.08 11.50 -12.96
N GLY A 85 -10.27 11.11 -12.53
CA GLY A 85 -10.95 9.90 -13.02
C GLY A 85 -10.72 8.62 -12.20
N GLY A 86 -9.81 8.59 -11.20
CA GLY A 86 -9.56 7.39 -10.40
C GLY A 86 -8.46 7.55 -9.34
N SER A 87 -7.70 6.49 -9.14
CA SER A 87 -6.60 6.38 -8.17
C SER A 87 -5.30 5.91 -8.84
N TYR A 88 -4.19 5.97 -8.09
CA TYR A 88 -2.92 5.38 -8.53
C TYR A 88 -3.08 3.89 -8.86
N ILE A 89 -3.87 3.17 -8.04
CA ILE A 89 -4.15 1.74 -8.24
C ILE A 89 -4.80 1.52 -9.62
N ASP A 90 -5.75 2.38 -10.01
CA ASP A 90 -6.46 2.22 -11.28
C ASP A 90 -5.54 2.39 -12.49
N GLU A 91 -4.67 3.41 -12.48
CA GLU A 91 -3.71 3.61 -13.57
C GLU A 91 -2.63 2.52 -13.58
N ALA A 92 -2.17 2.06 -12.42
CA ALA A 92 -1.21 0.96 -12.32
C ALA A 92 -1.79 -0.35 -12.88
N VAL A 93 -3.02 -0.71 -12.49
CA VAL A 93 -3.73 -1.88 -13.02
C VAL A 93 -3.90 -1.76 -14.53
N LYS A 94 -4.35 -0.60 -15.02
CA LYS A 94 -4.55 -0.37 -16.46
C LYS A 94 -3.26 -0.57 -17.26
N VAL A 95 -2.11 -0.08 -16.79
CA VAL A 95 -0.81 -0.32 -17.45
C VAL A 95 -0.48 -1.81 -17.46
N LEU A 96 -0.58 -2.48 -16.32
CA LEU A 96 -0.29 -3.92 -16.18
C LEU A 96 -1.24 -4.82 -16.98
N GLU A 97 -2.46 -4.36 -17.29
CA GLU A 97 -3.42 -5.10 -18.11
C GLU A 97 -3.32 -4.81 -19.61
N THR A 98 -2.70 -3.69 -19.99
CA THR A 98 -2.61 -3.28 -21.40
C THR A 98 -1.32 -3.77 -22.05
N ASP A 99 -0.26 -3.99 -21.26
CA ASP A 99 1.06 -4.35 -21.76
C ASP A 99 1.60 -5.60 -21.02
N ASP A 100 1.57 -6.74 -21.70
CA ASP A 100 2.05 -8.02 -21.16
C ASP A 100 3.58 -8.05 -20.94
N ASP A 101 4.33 -7.10 -21.51
CA ASP A 101 5.77 -6.97 -21.27
C ASP A 101 6.08 -6.17 -19.99
N VAL A 102 5.07 -5.60 -19.33
CA VAL A 102 5.23 -4.85 -18.07
C VAL A 102 4.93 -5.72 -16.86
N ALA A 103 5.97 -5.97 -16.04
CA ALA A 103 5.85 -6.76 -14.82
C ALA A 103 5.60 -5.92 -13.54
N PHE A 104 5.92 -4.63 -13.55
CA PHE A 104 5.84 -3.76 -12.37
C PHE A 104 5.62 -2.30 -12.76
N VAL A 105 4.85 -1.58 -11.94
CA VAL A 105 4.57 -0.14 -12.09
C VAL A 105 4.93 0.56 -10.78
N HIS A 106 5.57 1.73 -10.91
CA HIS A 106 5.90 2.61 -9.80
C HIS A 106 5.64 4.07 -10.18
N CYS A 107 5.49 4.94 -9.18
CA CYS A 107 5.27 6.37 -9.36
C CYS A 107 6.29 7.21 -8.59
N TYR A 108 6.21 8.52 -8.76
CA TYR A 108 6.88 9.43 -7.83
C TYR A 108 6.09 9.46 -6.52
N SER A 109 6.81 9.36 -5.41
CA SER A 109 6.31 9.55 -4.05
C SER A 109 6.53 10.99 -3.61
N GLU A 110 5.51 11.61 -3.02
CA GLU A 110 5.63 12.90 -2.35
C GLU A 110 5.91 12.67 -0.87
N MET A 111 7.06 13.11 -0.39
CA MET A 111 7.43 13.05 1.03
C MET A 111 6.59 14.06 1.82
N PHE A 112 6.08 13.64 2.98
CA PHE A 112 5.36 14.50 3.92
C PHE A 112 5.80 14.24 5.37
N GLY A 113 5.43 15.14 6.29
CA GLY A 113 5.81 15.06 7.70
C GLY A 113 7.15 15.74 7.97
N GLU A 114 8.16 14.97 8.40
CA GLU A 114 9.49 15.50 8.72
C GLU A 114 10.29 15.91 7.47
N TYR A 115 9.93 15.37 6.32
CA TYR A 115 10.56 15.64 5.03
C TYR A 115 9.53 16.16 4.01
N SER A 116 10.03 16.81 2.96
CA SER A 116 9.22 17.34 1.87
C SER A 116 9.92 17.17 0.53
N GLY A 117 9.16 16.96 -0.54
CA GLY A 117 9.69 16.89 -1.91
C GLY A 117 9.30 15.61 -2.62
N MET A 118 9.53 15.57 -3.93
CA MET A 118 9.26 14.41 -4.77
C MET A 118 10.47 13.47 -4.81
N THR A 119 10.23 12.17 -4.69
CA THR A 119 11.21 11.12 -4.92
C THR A 119 10.62 10.00 -5.74
N ILE A 120 11.46 9.16 -6.34
CA ILE A 120 11.05 7.93 -7.05
C ILE A 120 11.84 6.72 -6.54
N SER A 121 12.81 6.94 -5.63
CA SER A 121 13.45 5.88 -4.85
C SER A 121 14.01 6.45 -3.54
N SER A 122 14.31 5.62 -2.55
CA SER A 122 15.00 6.05 -1.31
C SER A 122 16.42 6.59 -1.56
N TYR A 123 16.88 6.57 -2.81
CA TYR A 123 18.18 7.05 -3.25
C TYR A 123 18.02 8.17 -4.30
N PRO A 124 18.95 9.13 -4.35
CA PRO A 124 19.01 10.08 -5.46
C PRO A 124 19.19 9.29 -6.75
N LEU A 125 18.19 9.34 -7.63
CA LEU A 125 18.36 8.86 -9.00
C LEU A 125 19.35 9.77 -9.71
N ASN A 126 20.30 9.16 -10.40
CA ASN A 126 21.10 9.85 -11.41
C ASN A 126 20.74 9.28 -12.79
N GLU A 127 21.01 10.05 -13.84
CA GLU A 127 20.69 9.65 -15.23
C GLU A 127 21.30 8.29 -15.60
N SER A 128 22.40 7.87 -14.96
CA SER A 128 23.04 6.57 -15.21
C SER A 128 22.31 5.35 -14.64
N LEU A 129 21.29 5.53 -13.80
CA LEU A 129 20.47 4.43 -13.26
C LEU A 129 19.15 4.24 -14.02
N ILE A 130 18.87 5.11 -14.99
CA ILE A 130 17.61 5.13 -15.77
C ILE A 130 17.80 4.45 -17.15
N LEU A 131 19.00 3.94 -17.47
CA LEU A 131 19.35 3.29 -18.74
C LEU A 131 19.96 1.89 -18.55
#